data_AF-A0A8S3BCL6-F1
#
_entry.id   AF-A0A8S3BCL6-F1
#
_cell.length_a   1.000
_cell.length_b   1.000
_cell.length_c   1.000
_cell.angle_alpha   90.00
_cell.angle_beta   90.00
_cell.angle_gamma   90.00
#
_symmetry.space_group_name_H-M   'P 1'
#
loop_
_entity.id
_entity.type
_entity.pdbx_description
1 polymer ?
#
loop_
_entity_poly.entity_id
_entity_poly.type
_entity_poly.pdbx_seq_one_letter_code
_entity_poly.pdbx_strand_id
1 'polypeptide(L)'
;KHKLRGLYGFWTVGLYSIDIDVFESFLKEQKKEAKQALKHQQEPAANSSAASSSLSADSEDADEEVPDVDQDHGQLNLPPNSTTLWRIIPKLEHGAQYYSFSLFTMALNEWSEEGSKLRPSLAPTDSRFRPDIRKMEDGNIDLAGDEKNRLEEKQRAARRAMEKRREEWQPRWFRLVKHEITGDDVWVTNGKYWQRNWSNCPDIY
;
A
#
# COMPACT_ATOMS: atom_id res chain seq x y z
N LYS A 1 25.66 -5.05 -20.13
CA LYS A 1 25.21 -5.38 -18.77
C LYS A 1 25.21 -6.90 -18.63
N HIS A 2 25.99 -7.46 -17.71
CA HIS A 2 26.04 -8.91 -17.45
C HIS A 2 24.96 -9.26 -16.42
N LYS A 3 24.07 -10.21 -16.73
CA LYS A 3 23.02 -10.66 -15.78
C LYS A 3 23.66 -11.61 -14.77
N LEU A 4 23.36 -11.44 -13.48
CA LEU A 4 24.00 -12.23 -12.41
C LEU A 4 23.07 -13.27 -11.80
N ARG A 5 21.81 -12.91 -11.58
CA ARG A 5 20.81 -13.73 -10.89
C ARG A 5 19.43 -13.47 -11.49
N GLY A 6 18.58 -14.49 -11.51
CA GLY A 6 17.14 -14.31 -11.67
C GLY A 6 16.51 -13.88 -10.35
N LEU A 7 15.61 -12.92 -10.39
CA LEU A 7 14.71 -12.57 -9.28
C LEU A 7 13.27 -12.81 -9.72
N TYR A 8 12.50 -13.50 -8.90
CA TYR A 8 11.11 -13.83 -9.18
C TYR A 8 10.32 -14.01 -7.90
N GLY A 9 8.99 -13.96 -8.02
CA GLY A 9 8.08 -14.08 -6.89
C GLY A 9 6.84 -13.23 -7.06
N PHE A 10 6.04 -13.18 -6.02
CA PHE A 10 4.82 -12.38 -5.94
C PHE A 10 4.97 -11.45 -4.74
N TRP A 11 4.68 -10.16 -4.93
CA TRP A 11 4.83 -9.16 -3.87
C TRP A 11 3.92 -9.43 -2.66
N THR A 12 2.86 -10.21 -2.83
CA THR A 12 1.94 -10.70 -1.78
C THR A 12 2.45 -11.95 -1.05
N VAL A 13 3.56 -12.56 -1.48
CA VAL A 13 4.00 -13.88 -0.97
C VAL A 13 5.48 -13.87 -0.60
N GLY A 14 6.36 -13.53 -1.52
CA GLY A 14 7.79 -13.68 -1.34
C GLY A 14 8.60 -13.33 -2.57
N LEU A 15 9.87 -13.03 -2.32
CA LEU A 15 10.89 -12.74 -3.33
C LEU A 15 11.96 -13.82 -3.24
N TYR A 16 12.29 -14.40 -4.38
CA TYR A 16 13.20 -15.52 -4.52
C TYR A 16 14.27 -15.19 -5.55
N SER A 17 15.41 -15.84 -5.42
CA SER A 17 16.53 -15.69 -6.33
C SER A 17 17.06 -17.04 -6.77
N ILE A 18 17.41 -17.13 -8.05
CA ILE A 18 17.93 -18.36 -8.65
C ILE A 18 19.07 -18.02 -9.61
N ASP A 19 19.85 -19.03 -9.96
CA ASP A 19 20.89 -18.92 -10.99
C ASP A 19 20.32 -18.40 -12.31
N ILE A 20 21.09 -17.58 -13.01
CA ILE A 20 20.62 -16.89 -14.21
C ILE A 20 20.30 -17.86 -15.36
N ASP A 21 21.07 -18.93 -15.52
CA ASP A 21 20.89 -19.88 -16.63
C ASP A 21 19.61 -20.69 -16.42
N VAL A 22 19.35 -21.06 -15.16
CA VAL A 22 18.11 -21.74 -14.76
C VAL A 22 16.91 -20.81 -14.93
N PHE A 23 17.05 -19.53 -14.53
CA PHE A 23 15.97 -18.55 -14.67
C PHE A 23 15.58 -18.31 -16.13
N GLU A 24 16.56 -18.16 -17.01
CA GLU A 24 16.30 -17.95 -18.44
C GLU A 24 15.69 -19.18 -19.10
N SER A 25 16.08 -20.38 -18.67
CA SER A 25 15.49 -21.65 -19.14
C SER A 25 14.02 -21.75 -18.72
N PHE A 26 13.72 -21.47 -17.45
CA PHE A 26 12.35 -21.43 -16.93
C PHE A 26 11.46 -20.42 -17.68
N LEU A 27 11.97 -19.21 -17.96
CA LEU A 27 11.22 -18.21 -18.74
C LEU A 27 10.96 -18.64 -20.19
N LYS A 28 11.87 -19.42 -20.80
CA LYS A 28 11.68 -19.96 -22.16
C LYS A 28 10.60 -21.03 -22.18
N GLU A 29 10.58 -21.91 -21.17
CA GLU A 29 9.56 -22.95 -21.00
C GLU A 29 8.17 -22.35 -20.81
N GLN A 30 8.02 -21.41 -19.87
CA GLN A 30 6.75 -20.69 -19.64
C GLN A 30 6.23 -19.99 -20.91
N LYS A 31 7.11 -19.37 -21.70
CA LYS A 31 6.73 -18.75 -22.98
C LYS A 31 6.29 -19.77 -24.02
N LYS A 32 6.86 -20.98 -24.01
CA LYS A 32 6.49 -22.07 -24.92
C LYS A 32 5.12 -22.64 -24.55
N GLU A 33 4.88 -22.86 -23.27
CA GLU A 33 3.58 -23.32 -22.73
C GLU A 33 2.47 -22.31 -23.01
N ALA A 34 2.70 -21.01 -22.75
CA ALA A 34 1.72 -19.97 -23.06
C ALA A 34 1.36 -19.93 -24.56
N LYS A 35 2.36 -20.08 -25.44
CA LYS A 35 2.12 -20.15 -26.91
C LYS A 35 1.35 -21.41 -27.32
N GLN A 36 1.58 -22.55 -26.66
CA GLN A 36 0.85 -23.79 -26.92
C GLN A 36 -0.61 -23.69 -26.44
N ALA A 37 -0.84 -23.10 -25.26
CA ALA A 37 -2.18 -22.85 -24.72
C ALA A 37 -3.00 -21.92 -25.63
N LEU A 38 -2.41 -20.83 -26.13
CA LEU A 38 -3.07 -19.96 -27.12
C LEU A 38 -3.39 -20.69 -28.43
N LYS A 39 -2.55 -21.64 -28.84
CA LYS A 39 -2.77 -22.42 -30.07
C LYS A 39 -3.90 -23.44 -29.92
N HIS A 40 -4.09 -24.01 -28.73
CA HIS A 40 -5.23 -24.90 -28.42
C HIS A 40 -6.55 -24.14 -28.24
N GLN A 41 -6.54 -22.85 -27.94
CA GLN A 41 -7.75 -22.00 -27.95
C GLN A 41 -8.16 -21.52 -29.35
N GLN A 42 -7.37 -21.83 -30.39
CA GLN A 42 -7.62 -21.45 -31.79
C GLN A 42 -7.87 -22.65 -32.72
N GLU A 43 -8.43 -23.77 -32.21
CA GLU A 43 -9.01 -24.77 -33.12
C GLU A 43 -10.44 -24.36 -33.53
N PRO A 44 -10.78 -24.34 -34.83
CA PRO A 44 -12.10 -23.92 -35.28
C PRO A 44 -13.13 -25.02 -35.01
N ALA A 45 -14.14 -24.71 -34.20
CA ALA A 45 -15.39 -25.46 -34.18
C ALA A 45 -16.10 -25.29 -35.53
N ALA A 46 -15.80 -26.18 -36.48
CA ALA A 46 -16.60 -26.36 -37.68
C ALA A 46 -17.75 -27.32 -37.37
N ASN A 47 -18.95 -26.78 -37.07
CA ASN A 47 -20.21 -27.16 -37.73
C ASN A 47 -21.46 -26.54 -37.08
N SER A 48 -22.41 -26.21 -37.97
CA SER A 48 -23.85 -25.93 -37.79
C SER A 48 -24.20 -24.67 -36.98
N SER A 49 -24.51 -23.54 -37.63
CA SER A 49 -25.75 -23.17 -38.36
C SER A 49 -26.79 -22.46 -37.49
N ALA A 50 -27.03 -21.20 -37.86
CA ALA A 50 -28.27 -20.42 -37.74
C ALA A 50 -28.95 -20.31 -36.35
N ALA A 51 -28.92 -19.10 -35.79
CA ALA A 51 -30.14 -18.33 -35.55
C ALA A 51 -29.77 -16.88 -35.20
N SER A 52 -30.27 -15.95 -36.01
CA SER A 52 -30.40 -14.55 -35.65
C SER A 52 -31.50 -14.39 -34.60
N SER A 53 -31.22 -13.71 -33.50
CA SER A 53 -32.25 -12.95 -32.79
C SER A 53 -31.60 -11.81 -32.02
N SER A 54 -31.79 -10.61 -32.55
CA SER A 54 -31.75 -9.34 -31.85
C SER A 54 -32.67 -9.35 -30.63
N LEU A 55 -32.18 -8.97 -29.44
CA LEU A 55 -33.00 -8.46 -28.35
C LEU A 55 -32.16 -7.48 -27.48
N SER A 56 -32.54 -6.20 -27.62
CA SER A 56 -32.60 -5.12 -26.62
C SER A 56 -31.63 -5.08 -25.43
N ALA A 57 -30.95 -3.93 -25.35
CA ALA A 57 -30.43 -3.31 -24.15
C ALA A 57 -31.55 -2.99 -23.14
N ASP A 58 -31.41 -3.49 -21.92
CA ASP A 58 -31.61 -2.76 -20.65
C ASP A 58 -31.38 -3.74 -19.50
N SER A 59 -30.33 -3.52 -18.69
CA SER A 59 -30.30 -3.93 -17.29
C SER A 59 -29.14 -3.23 -16.58
N GLU A 60 -29.53 -2.14 -15.91
CA GLU A 60 -29.08 -1.61 -14.63
C GLU A 60 -27.87 -2.28 -13.95
N ASP A 61 -26.95 -1.42 -13.50
CA ASP A 61 -25.81 -1.69 -12.61
C ASP A 61 -26.06 -2.84 -11.62
N ALA A 62 -25.62 -4.04 -12.01
CA ALA A 62 -25.24 -5.06 -11.06
C ALA A 62 -23.75 -4.85 -10.79
N ASP A 63 -23.40 -4.59 -9.53
CA ASP A 63 -22.05 -4.82 -9.02
C ASP A 63 -21.67 -6.25 -9.43
N GLU A 64 -20.96 -6.41 -10.55
CA GLU A 64 -20.29 -7.65 -10.85
C GLU A 64 -19.34 -7.87 -9.68
N GLU A 65 -19.69 -8.80 -8.80
CA GLU A 65 -18.76 -9.39 -7.86
C GLU A 65 -17.59 -9.91 -8.69
N VAL A 66 -16.56 -9.08 -8.82
CA VAL A 66 -15.27 -9.51 -9.35
C VAL A 66 -14.87 -10.65 -8.43
N PRO A 67 -14.80 -11.90 -8.93
CA PRO A 67 -14.53 -13.04 -8.07
C PRO A 67 -13.26 -12.74 -7.30
N ASP A 68 -13.34 -12.87 -5.98
CA ASP A 68 -12.21 -12.65 -5.10
C ASP A 68 -11.10 -13.61 -5.55
N VAL A 69 -10.11 -13.07 -6.26
CA VAL A 69 -8.93 -13.82 -6.65
C VAL A 69 -8.02 -13.86 -5.43
N ASP A 70 -8.54 -14.40 -4.33
CA ASP A 70 -7.75 -15.09 -3.32
C ASP A 70 -7.20 -16.35 -4.01
N GLN A 71 -6.32 -16.13 -5.00
CA GLN A 71 -5.39 -17.16 -5.41
C GLN A 71 -4.56 -17.42 -4.17
N ASP A 72 -4.89 -18.53 -3.51
CA ASP A 72 -4.03 -19.19 -2.56
C ASP A 72 -2.68 -19.43 -3.24
N HIS A 73 -1.80 -18.44 -3.17
CA HIS A 73 -0.42 -18.55 -3.59
C HIS A 73 0.39 -19.37 -2.56
N GLY A 74 -0.30 -20.03 -1.60
CA GLY A 74 0.23 -20.77 -0.46
C GLY A 74 1.18 -21.91 -0.80
N GLN A 75 1.33 -22.26 -2.08
CA GLN A 75 2.42 -23.11 -2.53
C GLN A 75 2.93 -22.67 -3.91
N LEU A 76 3.75 -21.63 -3.92
CA LEU A 76 4.66 -21.42 -5.04
C LEU A 76 5.57 -22.65 -5.14
N ASN A 77 5.39 -23.44 -6.20
CA ASN A 77 6.34 -24.49 -6.58
C ASN A 77 7.63 -23.82 -7.00
N LEU A 78 8.51 -23.57 -6.03
CA LEU A 78 9.80 -22.95 -6.27
C LEU A 78 10.65 -23.93 -7.09
N PRO A 79 11.27 -23.50 -8.21
CA PRO A 79 12.23 -24.33 -8.90
C PRO A 79 13.32 -24.82 -7.93
N PRO A 80 13.85 -26.04 -8.12
CA PRO A 80 14.95 -26.55 -7.31
C PRO A 80 16.12 -25.56 -7.26
N ASN A 81 16.81 -25.48 -6.12
CA ASN A 81 17.93 -24.56 -5.86
C ASN A 81 17.60 -23.07 -5.81
N SER A 82 16.32 -22.72 -5.67
CA SER A 82 15.92 -21.34 -5.40
C SER A 82 16.29 -20.92 -3.98
N THR A 83 16.78 -19.70 -3.83
CA THR A 83 17.09 -19.05 -2.56
C THR A 83 15.96 -18.09 -2.18
N THR A 84 15.36 -18.27 -1.00
CA THR A 84 14.38 -17.31 -0.46
C THR A 84 15.10 -16.04 0.00
N LEU A 85 14.74 -14.88 -0.54
CA LEU A 85 15.25 -13.57 -0.10
C LEU A 85 14.31 -12.89 0.89
N TRP A 86 13.00 -12.99 0.66
CA TRP A 86 11.97 -12.40 1.50
C TRP A 86 10.68 -13.22 1.41
N ARG A 87 9.89 -13.24 2.48
CA ARG A 87 8.55 -13.85 2.53
C ARG A 87 7.64 -12.99 3.39
N ILE A 88 6.37 -12.89 3.00
CA ILE A 88 5.35 -12.19 3.77
C ILE A 88 5.12 -12.89 5.12
N ILE A 89 4.81 -12.09 6.15
CA ILE A 89 4.34 -12.62 7.42
C ILE A 89 2.87 -13.05 7.25
N PRO A 90 2.46 -14.25 7.70
CA PRO A 90 1.07 -14.71 7.58
C PRO A 90 0.06 -13.72 8.16
N LYS A 91 -1.13 -13.65 7.54
CA LYS A 91 -2.26 -12.87 8.06
C LYS A 91 -2.66 -13.41 9.44
N LEU A 92 -3.13 -12.53 10.31
CA LEU A 92 -3.67 -12.92 11.61
C LEU A 92 -5.02 -13.62 11.44
N GLU A 93 -5.32 -14.60 12.30
CA GLU A 93 -6.57 -15.36 12.27
C GLU A 93 -7.81 -14.45 12.33
N HIS A 94 -7.74 -13.36 13.09
CA HIS A 94 -8.83 -12.37 13.20
C HIS A 94 -8.55 -11.08 12.42
N GLY A 95 -7.59 -11.08 11.49
CA GLY A 95 -7.17 -9.89 10.76
C GLY A 95 -8.31 -9.19 10.03
N ALA A 96 -9.26 -9.95 9.46
CA ALA A 96 -10.42 -9.40 8.75
C ALA A 96 -11.31 -8.50 9.64
N GLN A 97 -11.34 -8.73 10.96
CA GLN A 97 -12.10 -7.90 11.91
C GLN A 97 -11.40 -6.56 12.20
N TYR A 98 -10.09 -6.48 11.92
CA TYR A 98 -9.25 -5.33 12.19
C TYR A 98 -8.69 -4.77 10.87
N TYR A 99 -9.57 -4.51 9.91
CA TYR A 99 -9.23 -3.89 8.62
C TYR A 99 -8.16 -4.65 7.81
N SER A 100 -8.03 -5.96 8.04
CA SER A 100 -6.99 -6.82 7.45
C SER A 100 -5.57 -6.34 7.71
N PHE A 101 -5.35 -5.66 8.84
CA PHE A 101 -4.06 -5.16 9.24
C PHE A 101 -3.07 -6.26 9.60
N SER A 102 -1.80 -6.01 9.28
CA SER A 102 -0.69 -6.80 9.81
C SER A 102 -0.45 -6.43 11.27
N LEU A 103 0.24 -7.31 12.02
CA LEU A 103 0.71 -6.97 13.38
C LEU A 103 1.52 -5.69 13.42
N PHE A 104 2.36 -5.47 12.40
CA PHE A 104 3.14 -4.24 12.29
C PHE A 104 2.24 -3.02 12.18
N THR A 105 1.19 -3.08 11.36
CA THR A 105 0.21 -2.00 11.19
C THR A 105 -0.57 -1.73 12.48
N MET A 106 -0.99 -2.77 13.19
CA MET A 106 -1.69 -2.64 14.47
C MET A 106 -0.84 -1.90 15.52
N ALA A 107 0.48 -2.11 15.51
CA ALA A 107 1.40 -1.45 16.45
C ALA A 107 1.68 0.03 16.13
N LEU A 108 1.34 0.53 14.93
CA LEU A 108 1.69 1.91 14.52
C LEU A 108 1.02 2.99 15.39
N ASN A 109 -0.20 2.72 15.85
CA ASN A 109 -1.04 3.67 16.59
C ASN A 109 -1.20 3.29 18.07
N GLU A 110 -0.41 2.36 18.59
CA GLU A 110 -0.55 1.82 19.94
C GLU A 110 -0.21 2.84 21.05
N TRP A 111 -1.02 2.87 22.12
CA TRP A 111 -0.81 3.64 23.36
C TRP A 111 -0.60 2.76 24.61
N SER A 112 0.07 1.61 24.46
CA SER A 112 0.42 0.70 25.56
C SER A 112 1.20 1.39 26.69
N GLU A 113 1.56 0.65 27.75
CA GLU A 113 2.45 1.19 28.80
C GLU A 113 3.76 1.75 28.22
N GLU A 114 4.35 1.10 27.20
CA GLU A 114 5.48 1.67 26.45
C GLU A 114 5.11 2.92 25.66
N GLY A 115 3.97 2.93 24.97
CA GLY A 115 3.46 4.09 24.25
C GLY A 115 3.27 5.31 25.15
N SER A 116 2.76 5.09 26.37
CA SER A 116 2.59 6.12 27.40
C SER A 116 3.92 6.70 27.87
N LYS A 117 4.98 5.88 27.98
CA LYS A 117 6.35 6.34 28.27
C LYS A 117 6.94 7.17 27.12
N LEU A 118 6.55 6.88 25.87
CA LEU A 118 6.98 7.65 24.70
C LEU A 118 6.26 8.99 24.57
N ARG A 119 5.05 9.14 25.12
CA ARG A 119 4.21 10.34 24.98
C ARG A 119 4.95 11.67 25.19
N PRO A 120 5.76 11.88 26.26
CA PRO A 120 6.47 13.15 26.48
C PRO A 120 7.56 13.43 25.42
N SER A 121 8.00 12.39 24.71
CA SER A 121 9.04 12.45 23.69
C SER A 121 8.52 12.60 22.27
N LEU A 122 7.20 12.59 22.06
CA LEU A 122 6.59 12.77 20.76
C LEU A 122 6.30 14.25 20.50
N ALA A 123 6.39 14.65 19.24
CA ALA A 123 5.92 15.97 18.82
C ALA A 123 4.40 16.06 19.02
N PRO A 124 3.83 17.21 19.38
CA PRO A 124 2.38 17.38 19.50
C PRO A 124 1.62 17.16 18.17
N THR A 125 2.34 17.11 17.05
CA THR A 125 1.84 16.80 15.70
C THR A 125 1.94 15.31 15.33
N ASP A 126 2.32 14.44 16.27
CA ASP A 126 2.40 13.00 16.02
C ASP A 126 1.00 12.41 15.84
N SER A 127 0.81 11.59 14.80
CA SER A 127 -0.50 11.06 14.41
C SER A 127 -1.21 10.27 15.51
N ARG A 128 -0.50 9.73 16.51
CA ARG A 128 -1.12 9.03 17.65
C ARG A 128 -1.98 9.96 18.51
N PHE A 129 -1.76 11.27 18.44
CA PHE A 129 -2.58 12.28 19.11
C PHE A 129 -3.80 12.71 18.31
N ARG A 130 -3.97 12.23 17.07
CA ARG A 130 -5.07 12.66 16.19
C ARG A 130 -6.41 12.10 16.70
N PRO A 131 -7.36 12.95 17.14
CA PRO A 131 -8.51 12.51 17.93
C PRO A 131 -9.57 11.75 17.12
N ASP A 132 -9.74 12.04 15.83
CA ASP A 132 -10.65 11.32 14.93
C ASP A 132 -10.22 9.86 14.75
N ILE A 133 -8.93 9.60 14.48
CA ILE A 133 -8.38 8.26 14.35
C ILE A 133 -8.50 7.49 15.68
N ARG A 134 -8.22 8.14 16.81
CA ARG A 134 -8.35 7.52 18.14
C ARG A 134 -9.79 7.07 18.41
N LYS A 135 -10.76 7.96 18.19
CA LYS A 135 -12.17 7.64 18.41
C LYS A 135 -12.66 6.52 17.49
N MET A 136 -12.18 6.49 16.24
CA MET A 136 -12.50 5.40 15.31
C MET A 136 -11.90 4.06 15.76
N GLU A 137 -10.66 4.06 16.26
CA GLU A 137 -10.01 2.87 16.81
C GLU A 137 -10.74 2.34 18.06
N ASP A 138 -11.27 3.24 18.90
CA ASP A 138 -12.09 2.92 20.07
C ASP A 138 -13.55 2.52 19.72
N GLY A 139 -13.91 2.48 18.43
CA GLY A 139 -15.25 2.12 17.94
C GLY A 139 -16.31 3.23 17.99
N ASN A 140 -15.93 4.45 18.38
CA ASN A 140 -16.83 5.60 18.48
C ASN A 140 -16.94 6.36 17.14
N ILE A 141 -17.66 5.77 16.18
CA ILE A 141 -17.72 6.26 14.78
C ILE A 141 -18.30 7.68 14.66
N ASP A 142 -19.38 7.99 15.38
CA ASP A 142 -20.01 9.32 15.33
C ASP A 142 -19.05 10.42 15.81
N LEU A 143 -18.43 10.21 16.97
CA LEU A 143 -17.46 11.15 17.52
C LEU A 143 -16.21 11.28 16.65
N ALA A 144 -15.81 10.21 15.95
CA ALA A 144 -14.72 10.26 14.98
C ALA A 144 -15.09 11.15 13.78
N GLY A 145 -16.33 11.05 13.30
CA GLY A 145 -16.86 11.92 12.25
C GLY A 145 -16.84 13.39 12.64
N ASP A 146 -17.31 13.71 13.86
CA ASP A 146 -17.29 15.09 14.38
C ASP A 146 -15.89 15.67 14.49
N GLU A 147 -14.93 14.91 15.03
CA GLU A 147 -13.53 15.35 15.10
C GLU A 147 -12.90 15.51 13.73
N LYS A 148 -13.17 14.61 12.79
CA LYS A 148 -12.66 14.71 11.42
C LYS A 148 -13.10 16.04 10.81
N ASN A 149 -14.39 16.38 10.93
CA ASN A 149 -14.93 17.64 10.43
C ASN A 149 -14.24 18.85 11.09
N ARG A 150 -14.12 18.85 12.42
CA ARG A 150 -13.44 19.92 13.18
C ARG A 150 -11.98 20.12 12.73
N LEU A 151 -11.23 19.02 12.57
CA LEU A 151 -9.83 19.05 12.15
C LEU A 151 -9.66 19.59 10.73
N GLU A 152 -10.49 19.12 9.79
CA GLU A 152 -10.44 19.59 8.40
C GLU A 152 -10.85 21.07 8.30
N GLU A 153 -11.85 21.51 9.06
CA GLU A 153 -12.23 22.93 9.14
C GLU A 153 -11.12 23.80 9.72
N LYS A 154 -10.47 23.35 10.81
CA LYS A 154 -9.29 24.01 11.39
C LYS A 154 -8.19 24.15 10.35
N GLN A 155 -7.90 23.08 9.60
CA GLN A 155 -6.88 23.09 8.55
C GLN A 155 -7.25 24.05 7.39
N ARG A 156 -8.51 24.05 6.95
CA ARG A 156 -9.01 24.95 5.91
C ARG A 156 -8.93 26.42 6.36
N ALA A 157 -9.28 26.72 7.60
CA ALA A 157 -9.19 28.06 8.17
C ALA A 157 -7.74 28.54 8.29
N ALA A 158 -6.83 27.69 8.76
CA ALA A 158 -5.39 27.99 8.83
C ALA A 158 -4.80 28.29 7.44
N ARG A 159 -5.18 27.52 6.42
CA ARG A 159 -4.76 27.77 5.03
C ARG A 159 -5.22 29.14 4.53
N ARG A 160 -6.51 29.46 4.69
CA ARG A 160 -7.06 30.78 4.29
C ARG A 160 -6.36 31.94 5.02
N ALA A 161 -6.02 31.75 6.29
CA ALA A 161 -5.30 32.75 7.09
C ALA A 161 -3.87 32.99 6.55
N MET A 162 -3.14 31.92 6.21
CA MET A 162 -1.80 32.02 5.60
C MET A 162 -1.86 32.69 4.21
N GLU A 163 -2.82 32.29 3.36
CA GLU A 163 -3.03 32.91 2.04
C GLU A 163 -3.29 34.42 2.16
N LYS A 164 -4.14 34.84 3.11
CA LYS A 164 -4.42 36.25 3.38
C LYS A 164 -3.16 37.03 3.81
N ARG A 165 -2.24 36.37 4.51
CA ARG A 165 -0.94 36.94 4.93
C ARG A 165 0.15 36.83 3.86
N ARG A 166 -0.13 36.16 2.74
CA ARG A 166 0.85 35.82 1.69
C ARG A 166 2.05 35.05 2.26
N GLU A 167 1.80 34.20 3.25
CA GLU A 167 2.80 33.31 3.85
C GLU A 167 2.77 31.95 3.16
N GLU A 168 3.95 31.38 2.91
CA GLU A 168 4.10 30.02 2.38
C GLU A 168 4.31 29.02 3.50
N TRP A 169 3.63 27.87 3.40
CA TRP A 169 3.83 26.77 4.35
C TRP A 169 5.21 26.13 4.16
N GLN A 170 5.95 25.99 5.26
CA GLN A 170 7.28 25.36 5.28
C GLN A 170 7.26 24.11 6.19
N PRO A 171 7.50 22.90 5.65
CA PRO A 171 7.59 21.69 6.46
C PRO A 171 8.68 21.79 7.52
N ARG A 172 8.35 21.44 8.77
CA ARG A 172 9.26 21.65 9.91
C ARG A 172 10.47 20.72 9.92
N TRP A 173 10.31 19.49 9.44
CA TRP A 173 11.28 18.41 9.62
C TRP A 173 12.06 18.06 8.36
N PHE A 174 11.60 18.56 7.21
CA PHE A 174 12.17 18.24 5.90
C PHE A 174 12.41 19.52 5.11
N ARG A 175 13.37 19.47 4.18
CA ARG A 175 13.63 20.50 3.19
C ARG A 175 13.69 19.89 1.80
N LEU A 176 13.28 20.64 0.79
CA LEU A 176 13.38 20.23 -0.60
C LEU A 176 14.81 20.44 -1.10
N VAL A 177 15.40 19.44 -1.74
CA VAL A 177 16.73 19.49 -2.37
C VAL A 177 16.71 18.75 -3.71
N LYS A 178 17.71 18.99 -4.55
CA LYS A 178 17.93 18.22 -5.79
C LYS A 178 18.72 16.95 -5.49
N HIS A 179 18.21 15.80 -5.93
CA HIS A 179 18.89 14.52 -5.80
C HIS A 179 20.15 14.49 -6.68
N GLU A 180 21.30 14.13 -6.10
CA GLU A 180 22.63 14.27 -6.73
C GLU A 180 22.78 13.48 -8.04
N ILE A 181 22.09 12.34 -8.13
CA ILE A 181 22.23 11.42 -9.28
C ILE A 181 21.15 11.66 -10.33
N THR A 182 19.91 11.90 -9.90
CA THR A 182 18.76 11.96 -10.83
C THR A 182 18.35 13.38 -11.19
N GLY A 183 18.70 14.38 -10.37
CA GLY A 183 18.26 15.77 -10.54
C GLY A 183 16.82 16.05 -10.10
N ASP A 184 16.12 15.05 -9.54
CA ASP A 184 14.74 15.20 -9.08
C ASP A 184 14.66 15.96 -7.75
N ASP A 185 13.52 16.59 -7.49
CA ASP A 185 13.24 17.20 -6.20
C ASP A 185 12.92 16.12 -5.15
N VAL A 186 13.68 16.10 -4.06
CA VAL A 186 13.53 15.14 -2.96
C VAL A 186 13.46 15.86 -1.61
N TRP A 187 12.63 15.34 -0.70
CA TRP A 187 12.54 15.83 0.67
C TRP A 187 13.56 15.12 1.56
N VAL A 188 14.48 15.88 2.16
CA VAL A 188 15.48 15.35 3.09
C VAL A 188 15.26 15.90 4.48
N THR A 189 15.51 15.08 5.50
CA THR A 189 15.44 15.52 6.90
C THR A 189 16.39 16.67 7.16
N ASN A 190 15.96 17.62 7.99
CA ASN A 190 16.85 18.68 8.47
C ASN A 190 17.61 18.31 9.75
N GLY A 191 17.46 17.08 10.25
CA GLY A 191 18.16 16.57 11.44
C GLY A 191 17.63 17.10 12.77
N LYS A 192 16.57 17.91 12.78
CA LYS A 192 16.07 18.57 14.01
C LYS A 192 15.00 17.76 14.76
N TYR A 193 14.34 16.81 14.11
CA TYR A 193 13.23 16.06 14.72
C TYR A 193 13.64 15.38 16.02
N TRP A 194 14.75 14.63 16.00
CA TRP A 194 15.23 13.89 17.17
C TRP A 194 15.89 14.74 18.25
N GLN A 195 16.02 16.05 18.06
CA GLN A 195 16.46 17.00 19.10
C GLN A 195 15.34 17.31 20.11
N ARG A 196 14.12 16.84 19.84
CA ARG A 196 12.96 16.90 20.74
C ARG A 196 12.54 18.31 21.17
N ASN A 197 12.78 19.31 20.32
CA ASN A 197 12.32 20.67 20.56
C ASN A 197 10.97 20.94 19.88
N TRP A 198 9.90 20.96 20.66
CA TRP A 198 8.52 21.13 20.19
C TRP A 198 7.96 22.55 20.25
N SER A 199 8.76 23.53 20.73
CA SER A 199 8.32 24.91 20.96
C SER A 199 7.64 25.58 19.76
N ASN A 200 8.08 25.27 18.54
CA ASN A 200 7.54 25.83 17.30
C ASN A 200 6.77 24.79 16.48
N CYS A 201 6.21 23.76 17.12
CA CYS A 201 5.31 22.84 16.42
C CYS A 201 3.96 23.54 16.15
N PRO A 202 3.37 23.33 14.96
CA PRO A 202 2.05 23.84 14.66
C PRO A 202 0.99 23.13 15.51
N ASP A 203 -0.04 23.87 15.93
CA ASP A 203 -1.22 23.31 16.58
C ASP A 203 -2.23 22.85 15.51
N ILE A 204 -2.26 21.55 15.24
CA ILE A 204 -3.04 20.95 14.14
C ILE A 204 -4.18 20.06 14.61
N TYR A 205 -4.32 19.83 15.91
CA TYR A 205 -5.37 18.99 16.49
C TYR A 205 -6.42 19.77 17.28
#